data_AF-A0A935MGJ0-F1
#
_entry.id   AF-A0A935MGJ0-F1
#
_cell.length_a   1.000
_cell.length_b   1.000
_cell.length_c   1.000
_cell.angle_alpha   90.00
_cell.angle_beta   90.00
_cell.angle_gamma   90.00
#
_symmetry.space_group_name_H-M   'P 1'
#
loop_
_entity.id
_entity.type
_entity.pdbx_description
1 polymer ?
#
loop_
_entity_poly.entity_id
_entity_poly.type
_entity_poly.pdbx_seq_one_letter_code
_entity_poly.pdbx_strand_id
1 'polypeptide(L)'
;MSDANSSGDSNELEALFDSIAGGGASASISAAPAPAPTPKTPAPSAAAPKSSLMQQAREVDGATDDSKDLQALFDSIAAKKSAADNSAAGIEEGAGEESGDWPVQDKVFNQVGQMARQLHDTLGSLGYEKLLEKTASALPDAKDRLAYIANLTEQAACKVLNATDIANPLQEELEAGAALLSAKWDTLFANNMGVEDFKLLAAETRAFLKTAVPQRTGATKEQLLEIMMAQDFQDLTGQVIKKVVAVAQDLESQLMQVLVVTMPGEKRTESVNTLLNGPVINAEGRTDVVGSQQQVDSLLDSLGF
;
A
#
# COMPACT_ATOMS: atom_id res chain seq x y z
N MET A 1 -31.75 -26.81 22.17
CA MET A 1 -30.45 -26.78 22.87
C MET A 1 -29.40 -26.74 21.79
N SER A 2 -28.67 -25.62 21.66
CA SER A 2 -27.29 -25.49 21.16
C SER A 2 -27.00 -24.01 20.92
N ASP A 3 -26.63 -23.30 21.99
CA ASP A 3 -25.96 -21.99 21.93
C ASP A 3 -24.86 -22.03 23.00
N ALA A 4 -23.60 -22.15 22.57
CA ALA A 4 -22.41 -21.82 23.37
C ALA A 4 -21.14 -22.10 22.55
N ASN A 5 -20.74 -21.18 21.65
CA ASN A 5 -19.30 -21.01 21.39
C ASN A 5 -18.87 -19.65 20.78
N SER A 6 -19.67 -18.58 20.88
CA SER A 6 -19.32 -17.27 20.27
C SER A 6 -18.84 -16.21 21.28
N SER A 7 -18.55 -16.58 22.54
CA SER A 7 -18.28 -15.59 23.62
C SER A 7 -16.83 -15.57 24.12
N GLY A 8 -15.93 -16.39 23.55
CA GLY A 8 -14.54 -16.50 24.01
C GLY A 8 -13.63 -15.38 23.48
N ASP A 9 -13.65 -15.14 22.17
CA ASP A 9 -12.64 -14.30 21.51
C ASP A 9 -12.80 -12.80 21.79
N SER A 10 -14.01 -12.32 22.08
CA SER A 10 -14.23 -10.89 22.33
C SER A 10 -13.63 -10.42 23.66
N ASN A 11 -13.64 -11.25 24.70
CA ASN A 11 -13.10 -10.88 26.02
C ASN A 11 -11.56 -10.90 26.04
N GLU A 12 -10.94 -11.78 25.26
CA GLU A 12 -9.48 -11.87 25.18
C GLU A 12 -8.88 -10.70 24.38
N LEU A 13 -9.58 -10.25 23.33
CA LEU A 13 -9.22 -9.04 22.60
C LEU A 13 -9.40 -7.78 23.44
N GLU A 14 -10.46 -7.69 24.24
CA GLU A 14 -10.71 -6.56 25.14
C GLU A 14 -9.64 -6.45 26.24
N ALA A 15 -9.16 -7.58 26.77
CA ALA A 15 -8.06 -7.63 27.74
C ALA A 15 -6.70 -7.20 27.14
N LEU A 16 -6.45 -7.50 25.85
CA LEU A 16 -5.25 -7.06 25.14
C LEU A 16 -5.25 -5.55 24.88
N PHE A 17 -6.42 -4.98 24.56
CA PHE A 17 -6.55 -3.52 24.41
C PHE A 17 -6.34 -2.77 25.73
N ASP A 18 -6.86 -3.29 26.85
CA ASP A 18 -6.66 -2.71 28.18
C ASP A 18 -5.19 -2.80 28.64
N SER A 19 -4.48 -3.88 28.30
CA SER A 19 -3.05 -4.04 28.62
C SER A 19 -2.15 -3.05 27.87
N ILE A 20 -2.54 -2.64 26.66
CA ILE A 20 -1.80 -1.64 25.86
C ILE A 20 -2.10 -0.22 26.35
N ALA A 21 -3.34 0.04 26.78
CA ALA A 21 -3.74 1.32 27.36
C ALA A 21 -3.17 1.55 28.78
N GLY A 22 -2.90 0.48 29.54
CA GLY A 22 -2.41 0.55 30.93
C GLY A 22 -0.90 0.74 31.11
N GLY A 23 -0.09 0.63 30.05
CA GLY A 23 1.38 0.60 30.13
C GLY A 23 2.08 1.95 30.39
N GLY A 24 1.32 3.03 30.61
CA GLY A 24 1.85 4.40 30.66
C GLY A 24 1.77 5.08 32.03
N ALA A 25 2.24 4.48 33.12
CA ALA A 25 2.51 5.24 34.35
C ALA A 25 3.49 4.58 35.35
N SER A 26 4.60 5.30 35.60
CA SER A 26 5.45 5.32 36.81
C SER A 26 6.37 4.13 37.15
N ALA A 27 7.67 4.33 36.90
CA ALA A 27 8.71 4.01 37.89
C ALA A 27 9.94 4.90 37.70
N SER A 28 10.19 5.73 38.71
CA SER A 28 11.34 6.60 38.95
C SER A 28 12.55 5.82 39.47
N ILE A 29 13.76 5.98 38.90
CA ILE A 29 15.04 5.76 39.60
C ILE A 29 16.10 6.79 39.15
N SER A 30 16.89 7.23 40.13
CA SER A 30 17.79 8.39 40.19
C SER A 30 19.28 8.05 39.94
N ALA A 31 20.01 9.02 39.33
CA ALA A 31 21.43 9.45 39.52
C ALA A 31 22.68 8.59 39.14
N ALA A 32 23.32 8.99 38.00
CA ALA A 32 24.72 9.50 37.76
C ALA A 32 26.03 8.72 38.18
N PRO A 33 27.27 9.07 37.69
CA PRO A 33 27.79 9.27 36.31
C PRO A 33 29.26 8.75 35.99
N ALA A 34 29.65 8.75 34.69
CA ALA A 34 31.01 8.89 34.06
C ALA A 34 32.08 7.74 34.15
N PRO A 35 33.14 7.63 33.27
CA PRO A 35 33.76 8.66 32.40
C PRO A 35 34.18 8.27 30.94
N ALA A 36 34.71 9.28 30.22
CA ALA A 36 35.17 9.33 28.82
C ALA A 36 36.52 8.63 28.50
N PRO A 37 36.96 8.64 27.22
CA PRO A 37 38.13 9.48 26.90
C PRO A 37 38.04 10.28 25.58
N THR A 38 38.81 11.37 25.53
CA THR A 38 39.00 12.38 24.48
C THR A 38 40.24 12.05 23.58
N PRO A 39 40.86 12.99 22.81
CA PRO A 39 40.46 13.57 21.52
C PRO A 39 41.58 13.47 20.44
N LYS A 40 41.28 13.54 19.13
CA LYS A 40 42.28 13.98 18.11
C LYS A 40 41.66 14.75 16.94
N THR A 41 42.17 15.96 16.73
CA THR A 41 42.15 16.78 15.49
C THR A 41 43.56 17.39 15.39
N PRO A 42 44.14 17.68 14.19
CA PRO A 42 43.77 18.86 13.39
C PRO A 42 43.71 18.64 11.86
N ALA A 43 42.99 19.53 11.17
CA ALA A 43 42.88 19.68 9.70
C ALA A 43 44.17 20.30 9.08
N PRO A 44 44.31 20.47 7.73
CA PRO A 44 43.58 21.52 6.99
C PRO A 44 43.25 21.28 5.49
N SER A 45 42.38 22.16 4.97
CA SER A 45 42.37 22.74 3.60
C SER A 45 41.34 22.25 2.54
N ALA A 46 40.29 23.07 2.39
CA ALA A 46 39.70 23.63 1.16
C ALA A 46 39.38 22.76 -0.09
N ALA A 47 38.09 22.64 -0.42
CA ALA A 47 37.55 22.73 -1.80
C ALA A 47 36.00 22.76 -1.85
N ALA A 48 35.45 23.82 -2.46
CA ALA A 48 34.17 24.01 -3.19
C ALA A 48 32.79 23.61 -2.57
N PRO A 49 31.74 24.45 -2.75
CA PRO A 49 30.38 24.13 -2.28
C PRO A 49 29.72 23.11 -3.21
N LYS A 50 29.23 22.01 -2.64
CA LYS A 50 28.41 21.02 -3.35
C LYS A 50 27.02 21.59 -3.61
N SER A 51 26.59 21.54 -4.87
CA SER A 51 25.27 21.96 -5.35
C SER A 51 24.15 21.23 -4.61
N SER A 52 23.12 22.00 -4.23
CA SER A 52 21.93 21.53 -3.52
C SER A 52 21.13 20.52 -4.35
N LEU A 53 20.59 19.50 -3.66
CA LEU A 53 19.74 18.41 -4.17
C LEU A 53 18.47 18.89 -4.92
N MET A 54 18.15 20.19 -4.85
CA MET A 54 17.07 20.81 -5.61
C MET A 54 17.44 21.14 -7.07
N GLN A 55 18.73 21.19 -7.42
CA GLN A 55 19.16 21.46 -8.80
C GLN A 55 19.07 20.19 -9.69
N GLN A 56 19.20 19.00 -9.07
CA GLN A 56 19.25 17.72 -9.78
C GLN A 56 17.87 17.15 -10.13
N ALA A 57 16.80 17.74 -9.58
CA ALA A 57 15.42 17.43 -9.95
C ALA A 57 14.92 18.22 -11.18
N ARG A 58 15.73 19.13 -11.75
CA ARG A 58 15.33 19.95 -12.90
C ARG A 58 15.87 19.47 -14.25
N GLU A 59 16.65 18.39 -14.27
CA GLU A 59 17.24 17.82 -15.49
C GLU A 59 16.65 16.46 -15.92
N VAL A 60 15.57 16.00 -15.29
CA VAL A 60 14.84 14.80 -15.73
C VAL A 60 13.58 15.21 -16.50
N ASP A 61 13.77 15.92 -17.63
CA ASP A 61 12.73 16.10 -18.64
C ASP A 61 12.93 15.08 -19.79
N GLY A 62 13.00 13.81 -19.41
CA GLY A 62 13.14 12.66 -20.32
C GLY A 62 11.80 12.09 -20.80
N ALA A 63 10.71 12.88 -20.76
CA ALA A 63 9.37 12.40 -21.08
C ALA A 63 8.95 12.62 -22.56
N THR A 64 9.84 13.12 -23.42
CA THR A 64 9.49 13.49 -24.81
C THR A 64 10.06 12.58 -25.89
N ASP A 65 10.91 11.61 -25.54
CA ASP A 65 11.57 10.71 -26.50
C ASP A 65 10.80 9.38 -26.65
N ASP A 66 10.46 8.71 -25.54
CA ASP A 66 9.72 7.44 -25.56
C ASP A 66 8.32 7.57 -26.21
N SER A 67 7.67 8.73 -26.09
CA SER A 67 6.37 8.96 -26.72
C SER A 67 6.45 9.04 -28.26
N LYS A 68 7.60 9.43 -28.82
CA LYS A 68 7.78 9.52 -30.29
C LYS A 68 8.12 8.16 -30.88
N ASP A 69 8.92 7.38 -30.17
CA ASP A 69 9.26 6.01 -30.58
C ASP A 69 8.02 5.12 -30.53
N LEU A 70 7.17 5.25 -29.50
CA LEU A 70 5.89 4.56 -29.46
C LEU A 70 4.95 5.00 -30.60
N GLN A 71 4.91 6.30 -30.93
CA GLN A 71 4.11 6.80 -32.05
C GLN A 71 4.61 6.25 -33.41
N ALA A 72 5.93 6.15 -33.61
CA ALA A 72 6.53 5.57 -34.81
C ALA A 72 6.24 4.06 -34.93
N LEU A 73 6.20 3.34 -33.80
CA LEU A 73 5.80 1.93 -33.77
C LEU A 73 4.31 1.75 -34.10
N PHE A 74 3.43 2.62 -33.59
CA PHE A 74 2.00 2.61 -33.95
C PHE A 74 1.77 2.91 -35.43
N ASP A 75 2.46 3.89 -35.99
CA ASP A 75 2.37 4.23 -37.42
C ASP A 75 2.92 3.08 -38.30
N SER A 76 3.98 2.39 -37.86
CA SER A 76 4.52 1.21 -38.56
C SER A 76 3.52 0.04 -38.59
N ILE A 77 2.81 -0.20 -37.48
CA ILE A 77 1.78 -1.25 -37.40
C ILE A 77 0.55 -0.88 -38.25
N ALA A 78 0.14 0.38 -38.24
CA ALA A 78 -0.95 0.88 -39.07
C ALA A 78 -0.60 0.78 -40.57
N ALA A 79 0.62 1.13 -40.96
CA ALA A 79 1.11 0.98 -42.33
C ALA A 79 1.17 -0.50 -42.78
N LYS A 80 1.56 -1.41 -41.87
CA LYS A 80 1.59 -2.85 -42.15
C LYS A 80 0.19 -3.45 -42.31
N LYS A 81 -0.81 -2.93 -41.60
CA LYS A 81 -2.22 -3.32 -41.75
C LYS A 81 -2.81 -2.80 -43.06
N SER A 82 -2.50 -1.57 -43.46
CA SER A 82 -2.89 -1.01 -44.76
C SER A 82 -2.22 -1.74 -45.93
N ALA A 83 -0.99 -2.23 -45.77
CA ALA A 83 -0.32 -3.06 -46.77
C ALA A 83 -0.94 -4.47 -46.90
N ALA A 84 -1.49 -5.02 -45.81
CA ALA A 84 -2.20 -6.30 -45.83
C ALA A 84 -3.62 -6.20 -46.43
N ASP A 85 -4.27 -5.04 -46.33
CA ASP A 85 -5.56 -4.79 -47.00
C ASP A 85 -5.39 -4.46 -48.51
N ASN A 86 -4.28 -3.82 -48.90
CA ASN A 86 -4.02 -3.49 -50.31
C ASN A 86 -3.50 -4.66 -51.16
N SER A 87 -3.08 -5.77 -50.55
CA SER A 87 -2.76 -7.01 -51.26
C SER A 87 -3.99 -7.87 -51.58
N ALA A 88 -5.18 -7.49 -51.11
CA ALA A 88 -6.44 -8.20 -51.40
C ALA A 88 -7.18 -7.67 -52.64
N ALA A 89 -6.71 -6.60 -53.29
CA ALA A 89 -7.45 -5.90 -54.36
C ALA A 89 -6.85 -6.00 -55.78
N GLY A 90 -5.91 -6.90 -56.04
CA GLY A 90 -5.44 -7.08 -57.43
C GLY A 90 -4.54 -8.27 -57.68
N ILE A 91 -5.14 -9.45 -57.94
CA ILE A 91 -4.56 -10.49 -58.80
C ILE A 91 -5.70 -11.19 -59.57
N GLU A 92 -5.87 -10.84 -60.85
CA GLU A 92 -6.39 -11.76 -61.87
C GLU A 92 -5.22 -12.57 -62.44
N GLU A 93 -5.46 -13.89 -62.56
CA GLU A 93 -4.75 -14.93 -63.32
C GLU A 93 -3.20 -14.89 -63.46
N GLY A 94 -2.56 -15.78 -62.70
CA GLY A 94 -1.20 -16.26 -62.98
C GLY A 94 -0.90 -17.50 -62.13
N ALA A 95 -0.87 -18.67 -62.78
CA ALA A 95 -0.47 -19.93 -62.17
C ALA A 95 0.94 -19.84 -61.56
N GLY A 96 1.07 -20.22 -60.30
CA GLY A 96 2.33 -20.28 -59.57
C GLY A 96 2.09 -20.85 -58.18
N GLU A 97 2.36 -22.13 -58.02
CA GLU A 97 2.39 -22.84 -56.75
C GLU A 97 3.31 -22.14 -55.76
N GLU A 98 2.79 -21.72 -54.61
CA GLU A 98 3.52 -21.63 -53.34
C GLU A 98 2.50 -21.44 -52.20
N SER A 99 1.65 -22.45 -51.99
CA SER A 99 0.88 -22.59 -50.74
C SER A 99 1.83 -23.12 -49.66
N GLY A 100 2.60 -22.20 -49.09
CA GLY A 100 3.42 -22.44 -47.90
C GLY A 100 2.53 -22.59 -46.66
N ASP A 101 2.29 -23.85 -46.30
CA ASP A 101 2.12 -24.36 -44.93
C ASP A 101 1.38 -23.49 -43.90
N TRP A 102 0.05 -23.34 -44.02
CA TRP A 102 -0.84 -23.12 -42.86
C TRP A 102 -2.21 -23.85 -42.86
N PRO A 103 -2.44 -24.98 -43.59
CA PRO A 103 -3.73 -25.68 -43.49
C PRO A 103 -3.98 -26.32 -42.10
N VAL A 104 -2.91 -26.51 -41.31
CA VAL A 104 -3.00 -26.98 -39.93
C VAL A 104 -3.45 -25.86 -38.99
N GLN A 105 -2.98 -24.62 -39.19
CA GLN A 105 -3.43 -23.48 -38.38
C GLN A 105 -4.90 -23.16 -38.63
N ASP A 106 -5.37 -23.15 -39.88
CA ASP A 106 -6.79 -22.91 -40.18
C ASP A 106 -7.71 -23.98 -39.58
N LYS A 107 -7.25 -25.25 -39.56
CA LYS A 107 -7.99 -26.33 -38.87
C LYS A 107 -8.00 -26.13 -37.36
N VAL A 108 -6.87 -25.74 -36.76
CA VAL A 108 -6.77 -25.45 -35.32
C VAL A 108 -7.64 -24.24 -34.95
N PHE A 109 -7.59 -23.15 -35.72
CA PHE A 109 -8.45 -21.97 -35.51
C PHE A 109 -9.94 -22.31 -35.64
N ASN A 110 -10.34 -23.09 -36.65
CA ASN A 110 -11.72 -23.54 -36.80
C ASN A 110 -12.15 -24.45 -35.65
N GLN A 111 -11.27 -25.33 -35.17
CA GLN A 111 -11.59 -26.23 -34.08
C GLN A 111 -11.67 -25.49 -32.73
N VAL A 112 -10.81 -24.50 -32.49
CA VAL A 112 -10.92 -23.57 -31.34
C VAL A 112 -12.21 -22.76 -31.45
N GLY A 113 -12.58 -22.29 -32.63
CA GLY A 113 -13.85 -21.58 -32.86
C GLY A 113 -15.09 -22.45 -32.61
N GLN A 114 -15.06 -23.72 -33.00
CA GLN A 114 -16.13 -24.68 -32.68
C GLN A 114 -16.20 -24.99 -31.18
N MET A 115 -15.06 -25.20 -30.52
CA MET A 115 -15.01 -25.41 -29.07
C MET A 115 -15.51 -24.18 -28.30
N ALA A 116 -15.16 -22.97 -28.73
CA ALA A 116 -15.63 -21.72 -28.13
C ALA A 116 -17.14 -21.53 -28.28
N ARG A 117 -17.71 -21.84 -29.46
CA ARG A 117 -19.16 -21.84 -29.67
C ARG A 117 -19.86 -22.90 -28.83
N GLN A 118 -19.33 -24.13 -28.78
CA GLN A 118 -19.90 -25.19 -27.95
C GLN A 118 -19.84 -24.83 -26.46
N LEU A 119 -18.77 -24.19 -25.99
CA LEU A 119 -18.67 -23.65 -24.64
C LEU A 119 -19.70 -22.53 -24.40
N HIS A 120 -19.87 -21.61 -25.35
CA HIS A 120 -20.85 -20.53 -25.27
C HIS A 120 -22.29 -21.06 -25.27
N ASP A 121 -22.63 -22.01 -26.15
CA ASP A 121 -23.95 -22.64 -26.25
C ASP A 121 -24.24 -23.48 -25.00
N THR A 122 -23.24 -24.13 -24.40
CA THR A 122 -23.39 -24.84 -23.13
C THR A 122 -23.57 -23.85 -21.96
N LEU A 123 -22.76 -22.80 -21.86
CA LEU A 123 -22.95 -21.72 -20.88
C LEU A 123 -24.33 -21.05 -20.99
N GLY A 124 -24.80 -20.81 -22.22
CA GLY A 124 -26.12 -20.25 -22.53
C GLY A 124 -27.25 -21.20 -22.16
N SER A 125 -27.17 -22.48 -22.56
CA SER A 125 -28.21 -23.48 -22.26
C SER A 125 -28.30 -23.85 -20.78
N LEU A 126 -27.21 -23.73 -20.02
CA LEU A 126 -27.21 -23.88 -18.57
C LEU A 126 -27.58 -22.59 -17.80
N GLY A 127 -27.82 -21.47 -18.50
CA GLY A 127 -28.28 -20.21 -17.92
C GLY A 127 -27.20 -19.38 -17.20
N TYR A 128 -25.92 -19.70 -17.39
CA TYR A 128 -24.79 -19.02 -16.75
C TYR A 128 -24.39 -17.70 -17.42
N GLU A 129 -24.97 -17.40 -18.59
CA GLU A 129 -24.71 -16.15 -19.32
C GLU A 129 -25.05 -14.90 -18.49
N LYS A 130 -26.18 -14.93 -17.77
CA LYS A 130 -26.56 -13.87 -16.81
C LYS A 130 -25.62 -13.77 -15.61
N LEU A 131 -25.03 -14.89 -15.18
CA LEU A 131 -24.11 -14.94 -14.04
C LEU A 131 -22.77 -14.31 -14.41
N LEU A 132 -22.27 -14.66 -15.60
CA LEU A 132 -21.03 -14.12 -16.15
C LEU A 132 -21.18 -12.64 -16.49
N GLU A 133 -22.31 -12.22 -17.06
CA GLU A 133 -22.65 -10.81 -17.31
C GLU A 133 -22.69 -10.00 -16.01
N LYS A 134 -23.39 -10.50 -14.97
CA LYS A 134 -23.45 -9.84 -13.66
C LYS A 134 -22.07 -9.71 -13.03
N THR A 135 -21.26 -10.77 -13.10
CA THR A 135 -19.87 -10.77 -12.59
C THR A 135 -19.00 -9.77 -13.34
N ALA A 136 -19.04 -9.78 -14.68
CA ALA A 136 -18.29 -8.86 -15.53
C ALA A 136 -18.71 -7.40 -15.28
N SER A 137 -19.99 -7.15 -14.98
CA SER A 137 -20.51 -5.82 -14.65
C SER A 137 -20.10 -5.31 -13.26
N ALA A 138 -19.76 -6.21 -12.32
CA ALA A 138 -19.38 -5.85 -10.95
C ALA A 138 -17.88 -5.53 -10.80
N LEU A 139 -17.04 -6.02 -11.71
CA LEU A 139 -15.59 -5.80 -11.67
C LEU A 139 -15.19 -4.31 -11.82
N PRO A 140 -15.80 -3.51 -12.73
CA PRO A 140 -15.57 -2.08 -12.78
C PRO A 140 -15.92 -1.35 -11.47
N ASP A 141 -17.04 -1.68 -10.82
CA ASP A 141 -17.43 -1.08 -9.53
C ASP A 141 -16.41 -1.41 -8.43
N ALA A 142 -15.93 -2.66 -8.35
CA ALA A 142 -14.89 -3.05 -7.41
C ALA A 142 -13.57 -2.29 -7.65
N LYS A 143 -13.18 -2.11 -8.92
CA LYS A 143 -12.00 -1.31 -9.29
C LYS A 143 -12.17 0.15 -8.86
N ASP A 144 -13.32 0.76 -9.13
CA ASP A 144 -13.58 2.16 -8.79
C ASP A 144 -13.56 2.36 -7.27
N ARG A 145 -14.08 1.39 -6.50
CA ARG A 145 -13.99 1.36 -5.04
C ARG A 145 -12.55 1.27 -4.53
N LEU A 146 -11.73 0.41 -5.11
CA LEU A 146 -10.32 0.30 -4.76
C LEU A 146 -9.54 1.58 -5.09
N ALA A 147 -9.82 2.19 -6.25
CA ALA A 147 -9.24 3.48 -6.62
C ALA A 147 -9.66 4.60 -5.66
N TYR A 148 -10.92 4.60 -5.23
CA TYR A 148 -11.42 5.52 -4.21
C TYR A 148 -10.69 5.34 -2.87
N ILE A 149 -10.47 4.10 -2.43
CA ILE A 149 -9.69 3.81 -1.22
C ILE A 149 -8.27 4.37 -1.35
N ALA A 150 -7.59 4.09 -2.46
CA ALA A 150 -6.22 4.57 -2.69
C ALA A 150 -6.13 6.09 -2.56
N ASN A 151 -7.03 6.82 -3.23
CA ASN A 151 -7.08 8.28 -3.17
C ASN A 151 -7.37 8.80 -1.75
N LEU A 152 -8.35 8.22 -1.06
CA LEU A 152 -8.69 8.63 0.30
C LEU A 152 -7.53 8.34 1.28
N THR A 153 -6.73 7.29 1.01
CA THR A 153 -5.56 6.92 1.83
C THR A 153 -4.44 7.95 1.64
N GLU A 154 -4.20 8.34 0.39
CA GLU A 154 -3.23 9.38 0.04
C GLU A 154 -3.60 10.71 0.68
N GLN A 155 -4.87 11.12 0.60
CA GLN A 155 -5.34 12.36 1.23
C GLN A 155 -5.16 12.34 2.76
N ALA A 156 -5.50 11.24 3.42
CA ALA A 156 -5.30 11.09 4.85
C ALA A 156 -3.82 11.16 5.24
N ALA A 157 -2.95 10.45 4.50
CA ALA A 157 -1.52 10.47 4.71
C ALA A 157 -0.93 11.89 4.52
N CYS A 158 -1.32 12.60 3.46
CA CYS A 158 -0.92 13.98 3.23
C CYS A 158 -1.37 14.90 4.36
N LYS A 159 -2.62 14.74 4.85
CA LYS A 159 -3.15 15.55 5.95
C LYS A 159 -2.36 15.33 7.24
N VAL A 160 -2.06 14.07 7.60
CA VAL A 160 -1.26 13.73 8.78
C VAL A 160 0.17 14.26 8.66
N LEU A 161 0.82 14.10 7.50
CA LEU A 161 2.18 14.57 7.28
C LEU A 161 2.27 16.09 7.39
N ASN A 162 1.36 16.82 6.72
CA ASN A 162 1.32 18.28 6.78
C ASN A 162 1.08 18.80 8.20
N ALA A 163 0.17 18.18 8.96
CA ALA A 163 -0.08 18.56 10.34
C ALA A 163 1.15 18.30 11.23
N THR A 164 1.87 17.21 10.97
CA THR A 164 3.12 16.86 11.68
C THR A 164 4.25 17.84 11.35
N ASP A 165 4.40 18.21 10.07
CA ASP A 165 5.39 19.19 9.60
C ASP A 165 5.17 20.58 10.22
N ILE A 166 3.93 20.92 10.54
CA ILE A 166 3.60 22.15 11.26
C ILE A 166 3.80 21.98 12.77
N ALA A 167 3.41 20.85 13.36
CA ALA A 167 3.45 20.63 14.81
C ALA A 167 4.88 20.52 15.36
N ASN A 168 5.79 19.86 14.64
CA ASN A 168 7.16 19.61 15.13
C ASN A 168 7.93 20.91 15.41
N PRO A 169 8.01 21.89 14.49
CA PRO A 169 8.67 23.16 14.77
C PRO A 169 8.07 23.92 15.95
N LEU A 170 6.76 23.83 16.18
CA LEU A 170 6.12 24.48 17.33
C LEU A 170 6.64 23.93 18.66
N GLN A 171 6.88 22.62 18.72
CA GLN A 171 7.41 21.96 19.91
C GLN A 171 8.91 22.17 20.07
N GLU A 172 9.67 22.17 18.98
CA GLU A 172 11.09 22.53 19.01
C GLU A 172 11.30 23.98 19.51
N GLU A 173 10.49 24.93 19.03
CA GLU A 173 10.55 26.32 19.50
C GLU A 173 10.18 26.45 20.99
N LEU A 174 9.20 25.67 21.45
CA LEU A 174 8.78 25.64 22.84
C LEU A 174 9.89 25.06 23.74
N GLU A 175 10.50 23.95 23.34
CA GLU A 175 11.61 23.30 24.04
C GLU A 175 12.83 24.22 24.08
N ALA A 176 13.23 24.79 22.95
CA ALA A 176 14.36 25.71 22.85
C ALA A 176 14.16 26.96 23.73
N GLY A 177 12.96 27.54 23.72
CA GLY A 177 12.61 28.67 24.57
C GLY A 177 12.66 28.33 26.06
N ALA A 178 12.17 27.16 26.45
CA ALA A 178 12.22 26.69 27.83
C ALA A 178 13.67 26.42 28.29
N ALA A 179 14.48 25.75 27.46
CA ALA A 179 15.88 25.45 27.75
C ALA A 179 16.71 26.74 27.90
N LEU A 180 16.50 27.72 27.03
CA LEU A 180 17.16 29.02 27.09
C LEU A 180 16.83 29.75 28.40
N LEU A 181 15.55 29.80 28.77
CA LEU A 181 15.14 30.42 30.04
C LEU A 181 15.72 29.67 31.24
N SER A 182 15.70 28.33 31.22
CA SER A 182 16.28 27.50 32.28
C SER A 182 17.76 27.83 32.50
N ALA A 183 18.56 27.87 31.44
CA ALA A 183 19.99 28.21 31.53
C ALA A 183 20.24 29.62 32.09
N LYS A 184 19.38 30.59 31.75
CA LYS A 184 19.45 31.94 32.33
C LYS A 184 19.09 31.92 33.82
N TRP A 185 18.09 31.15 34.23
CA TRP A 185 17.74 30.97 35.64
C TRP A 185 18.88 30.29 36.42
N ASP A 186 19.53 29.27 35.87
CA ASP A 186 20.69 28.63 36.49
C ASP A 186 21.84 29.63 36.72
N THR A 187 22.06 30.55 35.77
CA THR A 187 23.07 31.61 35.89
C THR A 187 22.74 32.59 37.02
N LEU A 188 21.46 32.91 37.22
CA LEU A 188 21.00 33.70 38.37
C LEU A 188 21.29 32.96 39.68
N PHE A 189 20.94 31.67 39.77
CA PHE A 189 21.17 30.86 40.98
C PHE A 189 22.65 30.60 41.27
N ALA A 190 23.51 30.65 40.25
CA ALA A 190 24.96 30.66 40.41
C ALA A 190 25.52 32.01 40.87
N ASN A 191 24.67 33.00 41.14
CA ASN A 191 25.02 34.36 41.56
C ASN A 191 25.87 35.14 40.53
N ASN A 192 25.77 34.76 39.25
CA ASN A 192 26.53 35.33 38.13
C ASN A 192 25.69 36.29 37.26
N MET A 193 24.68 36.94 37.84
CA MET A 193 23.74 37.80 37.11
C MET A 193 23.49 39.12 37.85
N GLY A 194 23.48 40.23 37.11
CA GLY A 194 23.16 41.55 37.65
C GLY A 194 21.65 41.79 37.83
N VAL A 195 21.29 42.84 38.56
CA VAL A 195 19.88 43.20 38.83
C VAL A 195 19.11 43.56 37.55
N GLU A 196 19.76 44.22 36.59
CA GLU A 196 19.12 44.59 35.31
C GLU A 196 18.86 43.35 34.44
N ASP A 197 19.82 42.43 34.35
CA ASP A 197 19.66 41.16 33.64
C ASP A 197 18.56 40.29 34.26
N PHE A 198 18.44 40.31 35.60
CA PHE A 198 17.34 39.63 36.30
C PHE A 198 15.97 40.22 35.93
N LYS A 199 15.83 41.55 35.87
CA LYS A 199 14.56 42.18 35.45
C LYS A 199 14.20 41.78 34.02
N LEU A 200 15.19 41.72 33.12
CA LEU A 200 15.01 41.25 31.76
C LEU A 200 14.56 39.79 31.73
N LEU A 201 15.27 38.90 32.44
CA LEU A 201 14.91 37.47 32.55
C LEU A 201 13.49 37.27 33.09
N ALA A 202 13.09 38.03 34.11
CA ALA A 202 11.74 37.96 34.67
C ALA A 202 10.67 38.41 33.66
N ALA A 203 10.94 39.47 32.88
CA ALA A 203 10.07 39.94 31.83
C ALA A 203 9.96 38.92 30.67
N GLU A 204 11.08 38.37 30.21
CA GLU A 204 11.14 37.33 29.18
C GLU A 204 10.39 36.06 29.62
N THR A 205 10.63 35.59 30.84
CA THR A 205 9.96 34.41 31.41
C THR A 205 8.45 34.64 31.46
N ARG A 206 8.01 35.83 31.90
CA ARG A 206 6.59 36.19 31.95
C ARG A 206 5.97 36.24 30.55
N ALA A 207 6.68 36.79 29.57
CA ALA A 207 6.21 36.84 28.18
C ALA A 207 6.12 35.44 27.56
N PHE A 208 7.12 34.59 27.81
CA PHE A 208 7.13 33.21 27.36
C PHE A 208 5.94 32.42 27.92
N LEU A 209 5.73 32.48 29.24
CA LEU A 209 4.63 31.76 29.91
C LEU A 209 3.24 32.29 29.52
N LYS A 210 3.09 33.61 29.33
CA LYS A 210 1.79 34.22 29.03
C LYS A 210 1.40 34.12 27.56
N THR A 211 2.38 34.17 26.65
CA THR A 211 2.12 34.31 25.22
C THR A 211 2.64 33.11 24.43
N ALA A 212 3.94 32.82 24.52
CA ALA A 212 4.55 31.79 23.69
C ALA A 212 3.98 30.40 24.00
N VAL A 213 3.88 30.03 25.28
CA VAL A 213 3.37 28.72 25.71
C VAL A 213 1.92 28.49 25.24
N PRO A 214 0.91 29.35 25.55
CA PRO A 214 -0.45 29.12 25.09
C PRO A 214 -0.60 29.14 23.57
N GLN A 215 0.15 30.00 22.87
CA GLN A 215 0.08 30.10 21.42
C GLN A 215 0.60 28.82 20.74
N ARG A 216 1.77 28.32 21.15
CA ARG A 216 2.38 27.12 20.54
C ARG A 216 1.63 25.84 20.91
N THR A 217 1.22 25.72 22.16
CA THR A 217 0.41 24.56 22.61
C THR A 217 -0.98 24.55 21.96
N GLY A 218 -1.61 25.72 21.81
CA GLY A 218 -2.88 25.87 21.09
C GLY A 218 -2.76 25.46 19.61
N ALA A 219 -1.77 26.00 18.91
CA ALA A 219 -1.51 25.65 17.51
C ALA A 219 -1.14 24.16 17.32
N THR A 220 -0.36 23.58 18.24
CA THR A 220 -0.06 22.14 18.23
C THR A 220 -1.33 21.31 18.41
N LYS A 221 -2.20 21.72 19.34
CA LYS A 221 -3.49 21.05 19.56
C LYS A 221 -4.37 21.09 18.29
N GLU A 222 -4.40 22.20 17.57
CA GLU A 222 -5.10 22.29 16.28
C GLU A 222 -4.56 21.26 15.28
N GLN A 223 -3.24 21.11 15.17
CA GLN A 223 -2.64 20.09 14.29
C GLN A 223 -2.99 18.66 14.72
N LEU A 224 -3.00 18.38 16.03
CA LEU A 224 -3.42 17.06 16.55
C LEU A 224 -4.90 16.76 16.25
N LEU A 225 -5.78 17.78 16.28
CA LEU A 225 -7.17 17.61 15.85
C LEU A 225 -7.28 17.36 14.34
N GLU A 226 -6.42 17.99 13.55
CA GLU A 226 -6.34 17.78 12.10
C GLU A 226 -5.93 16.35 11.77
N ILE A 227 -4.96 15.79 12.50
CA ILE A 227 -4.54 14.37 12.43
C ILE A 227 -5.70 13.45 12.83
N MET A 228 -6.40 13.76 13.93
CA MET A 228 -7.55 12.97 14.38
C MET A 228 -8.67 12.97 13.34
N MET A 229 -8.95 14.10 12.71
CA MET A 229 -9.95 14.16 11.64
C MET A 229 -9.53 13.34 10.44
N ALA A 230 -8.25 13.29 10.07
CA ALA A 230 -7.75 12.45 8.97
C ALA A 230 -7.98 10.94 9.20
N GLN A 231 -8.33 10.53 10.42
CA GLN A 231 -8.66 9.15 10.75
C GLN A 231 -10.05 8.71 10.24
N ASP A 232 -10.93 9.64 9.85
CA ASP A 232 -12.21 9.35 9.21
C ASP A 232 -12.08 8.47 7.93
N PHE A 233 -10.93 8.57 7.27
CA PHE A 233 -10.50 7.67 6.19
C PHE A 233 -10.63 6.20 6.57
N GLN A 234 -10.30 5.82 7.80
CA GLN A 234 -10.32 4.42 8.24
C GLN A 234 -11.74 3.85 8.23
N ASP A 235 -12.74 4.60 8.71
CA ASP A 235 -14.13 4.15 8.73
C ASP A 235 -14.67 4.03 7.29
N LEU A 236 -14.48 5.06 6.48
CA LEU A 236 -14.92 5.08 5.09
C LEU A 236 -14.28 3.95 4.27
N THR A 237 -12.97 3.74 4.44
CA THR A 237 -12.24 2.67 3.77
C THR A 237 -12.66 1.31 4.28
N GLY A 238 -12.87 1.12 5.58
CA GLY A 238 -13.37 -0.13 6.15
C GLY A 238 -14.72 -0.53 5.56
N GLN A 239 -15.64 0.43 5.38
CA GLN A 239 -16.92 0.20 4.73
C GLN A 239 -16.78 -0.18 3.25
N VAL A 240 -15.89 0.48 2.52
CA VAL A 240 -15.66 0.19 1.10
C VAL A 240 -14.96 -1.15 0.89
N ILE A 241 -13.96 -1.49 1.71
CA ILE A 241 -13.28 -2.79 1.70
C ILE A 241 -14.28 -3.91 1.93
N LYS A 242 -15.18 -3.79 2.92
CA LYS A 242 -16.22 -4.80 3.16
C LYS A 242 -17.07 -5.06 1.90
N LYS A 243 -17.41 -4.02 1.15
CA LYS A 243 -18.17 -4.15 -0.10
C LYS A 243 -17.34 -4.80 -1.21
N VAL A 244 -16.06 -4.42 -1.37
CA VAL A 244 -15.16 -5.04 -2.34
C VAL A 244 -14.94 -6.51 -2.04
N VAL A 245 -14.76 -6.87 -0.77
CA VAL A 245 -14.63 -8.27 -0.33
C VAL A 245 -15.90 -9.06 -0.63
N ALA A 246 -17.08 -8.51 -0.37
CA ALA A 246 -18.35 -9.16 -0.73
C ALA A 246 -18.45 -9.40 -2.25
N VAL A 247 -18.10 -8.41 -3.08
CA VAL A 247 -18.07 -8.57 -4.54
C VAL A 247 -17.07 -9.65 -4.97
N ALA A 248 -15.90 -9.71 -4.34
CA ALA A 248 -14.89 -10.73 -4.63
C ALA A 248 -15.38 -12.14 -4.26
N GLN A 249 -16.02 -12.31 -3.10
CA GLN A 249 -16.62 -13.58 -2.66
C GLN A 249 -17.76 -14.03 -3.57
N ASP A 250 -18.61 -13.09 -3.99
CA ASP A 250 -19.68 -13.36 -4.96
C ASP A 250 -19.10 -13.80 -6.30
N LEU A 251 -18.03 -13.16 -6.78
CA LEU A 251 -17.34 -13.50 -8.02
C LEU A 251 -16.67 -14.88 -7.92
N GLU A 252 -15.99 -15.16 -6.82
CA GLU A 252 -15.36 -16.45 -6.53
C GLU A 252 -16.40 -17.58 -6.56
N SER A 253 -17.51 -17.42 -5.86
CA SER A 253 -18.59 -18.41 -5.79
C SER A 253 -19.20 -18.67 -7.19
N GLN A 254 -19.38 -17.62 -7.99
CA GLN A 254 -19.94 -17.73 -9.34
C GLN A 254 -18.99 -18.46 -10.29
N LEU A 255 -17.69 -18.13 -10.26
CA LEU A 255 -16.68 -18.81 -11.08
C LEU A 255 -16.50 -20.28 -10.66
N MET A 256 -16.52 -20.56 -9.36
CA MET A 256 -16.49 -21.93 -8.82
C MET A 256 -17.67 -22.76 -9.32
N GLN A 257 -18.89 -22.21 -9.31
CA GLN A 257 -20.08 -22.90 -9.81
C GLN A 257 -19.95 -23.25 -11.29
N VAL A 258 -19.44 -22.31 -12.11
CA VAL A 258 -19.19 -22.55 -13.54
C VAL A 258 -18.11 -23.62 -13.74
N LEU A 259 -17.03 -23.59 -12.95
CA LEU A 259 -15.93 -24.55 -13.05
C LEU A 259 -16.34 -25.98 -12.66
N VAL A 260 -17.15 -26.15 -11.60
CA VAL A 260 -17.67 -27.46 -11.17
C VAL A 260 -18.52 -28.13 -12.24
N VAL A 261 -19.29 -27.33 -12.98
CA VAL A 261 -20.22 -27.80 -14.01
C VAL A 261 -19.53 -28.06 -15.35
N THR A 262 -18.50 -27.27 -15.68
CA THR A 262 -17.74 -27.41 -16.94
C THR A 262 -16.60 -28.45 -16.86
N MET A 263 -16.20 -28.89 -15.65
CA MET A 263 -15.21 -29.97 -15.51
C MET A 263 -15.81 -31.37 -15.77
N PRO A 264 -15.20 -32.19 -16.66
CA PRO A 264 -15.56 -33.59 -16.83
C PRO A 264 -15.29 -34.40 -15.56
N GLY A 265 -16.19 -35.34 -15.25
CA GLY A 265 -16.31 -36.00 -13.95
C GLY A 265 -15.07 -36.75 -13.41
N GLU A 266 -14.03 -36.94 -14.20
CA GLU A 266 -12.78 -37.63 -13.81
C GLU A 266 -11.75 -36.72 -13.11
N LYS A 267 -11.86 -35.38 -13.20
CA LYS A 267 -10.90 -34.43 -12.57
C LYS A 267 -11.49 -33.63 -11.39
N ARG A 268 -12.69 -33.99 -10.94
CA ARG A 268 -13.54 -33.17 -10.06
C ARG A 268 -13.04 -33.05 -8.60
N THR A 269 -12.11 -33.87 -8.13
CA THR A 269 -11.89 -34.06 -6.69
C THR A 269 -10.60 -33.47 -6.10
N GLU A 270 -9.51 -33.33 -6.86
CA GLU A 270 -8.23 -32.85 -6.30
C GLU A 270 -7.97 -31.37 -6.57
N SER A 271 -8.10 -30.89 -7.80
CA SER A 271 -7.76 -29.49 -8.14
C SER A 271 -8.73 -28.47 -7.53
N VAL A 272 -10.02 -28.82 -7.43
CA VAL A 272 -11.06 -27.93 -6.90
C VAL A 272 -10.90 -27.73 -5.38
N ASN A 273 -10.53 -28.77 -4.63
CA ASN A 273 -10.27 -28.66 -3.18
C ASN A 273 -9.03 -27.81 -2.87
N THR A 274 -8.00 -27.84 -3.72
CA THR A 274 -6.79 -27.01 -3.55
C THR A 274 -7.06 -25.53 -3.83
N LEU A 275 -7.96 -25.22 -4.76
CA LEU A 275 -8.40 -23.86 -5.10
C LEU A 275 -9.34 -23.24 -4.06
N LEU A 276 -9.99 -24.05 -3.21
CA LEU A 276 -10.82 -23.58 -2.09
C LEU A 276 -10.02 -23.01 -0.92
N ASN A 277 -8.69 -23.15 -0.93
CA ASN A 277 -7.85 -22.64 0.13
C ASN A 277 -7.39 -21.23 -0.23
N GLY A 278 -8.11 -20.22 0.29
CA GLY A 278 -7.58 -18.85 0.35
C GLY A 278 -6.23 -18.79 1.08
N PRO A 279 -5.49 -17.68 0.98
CA PRO A 279 -4.21 -17.53 1.68
C PRO A 279 -4.40 -17.90 3.15
N VAL A 280 -3.59 -18.84 3.63
CA VAL A 280 -3.75 -19.42 4.96
C VAL A 280 -3.34 -18.37 5.99
N ILE A 281 -4.33 -17.70 6.58
CA ILE A 281 -4.10 -16.70 7.64
C ILE A 281 -3.92 -17.38 9.00
N ASN A 282 -4.43 -18.62 9.17
CA ASN A 282 -4.24 -19.43 10.37
C ASN A 282 -3.75 -20.84 10.03
N ALA A 283 -2.52 -21.15 10.45
CA ALA A 283 -1.87 -22.45 10.28
C ALA A 283 -2.19 -23.46 11.40
N GLU A 284 -2.92 -23.03 12.44
CA GLU A 284 -3.26 -23.91 13.57
C GLU A 284 -4.29 -24.96 13.15
N GLY A 285 -3.88 -26.24 13.23
CA GLY A 285 -4.73 -27.40 12.94
C GLY A 285 -4.69 -27.90 11.49
N ARG A 286 -3.90 -27.28 10.61
CA ARG A 286 -3.73 -27.71 9.20
C ARG A 286 -2.36 -28.36 8.99
N THR A 287 -2.35 -29.63 8.58
CA THR A 287 -1.11 -30.39 8.31
C THR A 287 -0.52 -30.13 6.92
N ASP A 288 -1.21 -29.34 6.09
CA ASP A 288 -0.85 -29.01 4.71
C ASP A 288 -0.17 -27.64 4.58
N VAL A 289 0.15 -26.98 5.70
CA VAL A 289 0.75 -25.64 5.75
C VAL A 289 2.18 -25.75 6.26
N VAL A 290 3.13 -25.35 5.42
CA VAL A 290 4.56 -25.36 5.75
C VAL A 290 4.89 -24.07 6.48
N GLY A 291 4.81 -24.08 7.80
CA GLY A 291 5.00 -22.89 8.64
C GLY A 291 6.43 -22.69 9.14
N SER A 292 7.34 -23.67 8.94
CA SER A 292 8.69 -23.64 9.51
C SER A 292 9.75 -24.15 8.54
N GLN A 293 10.96 -23.58 8.61
CA GLN A 293 12.11 -23.93 7.77
C GLN A 293 12.48 -25.42 7.84
N GLN A 294 12.27 -26.08 8.98
CA GLN A 294 12.50 -27.53 9.13
C GLN A 294 11.49 -28.37 8.35
N GLN A 295 10.25 -27.90 8.19
CA GLN A 295 9.26 -28.57 7.35
C GLN A 295 9.55 -28.32 5.86
N VAL A 296 10.12 -27.16 5.50
CA VAL A 296 10.63 -26.90 4.14
C VAL A 296 11.78 -27.86 3.82
N ASP A 297 12.75 -27.99 4.71
CA ASP A 297 13.90 -28.89 4.53
C ASP A 297 13.43 -30.36 4.44
N SER A 298 12.46 -30.78 5.26
CA SER A 298 11.89 -32.13 5.18
C SER A 298 11.14 -32.39 3.87
N LEU A 299 10.56 -31.36 3.24
CA LEU A 299 9.87 -31.46 1.96
C LEU A 299 10.87 -31.56 0.81
N LEU A 300 11.98 -30.81 0.88
CA LEU A 300 13.10 -30.87 -0.06
C LEU A 300 13.78 -32.26 -0.03
N ASP A 301 14.03 -32.79 1.17
CA ASP A 301 14.53 -34.16 1.37
C ASP A 301 13.57 -35.20 0.75
N SER A 302 12.25 -35.01 0.89
CA SER A 302 11.24 -35.93 0.34
C SER A 302 11.14 -35.88 -1.19
N LEU A 303 11.50 -34.74 -1.78
CA LEU A 303 11.57 -34.51 -3.24
C LEU A 303 12.93 -34.90 -3.83
N GLY A 304 13.88 -35.32 -3.00
CA GLY A 304 15.19 -35.82 -3.41
C GLY A 304 16.21 -34.73 -3.74
N PHE A 305 16.06 -33.53 -3.13
CA PHE A 305 17.05 -32.45 -3.17
C PHE A 305 17.84 -32.35 -1.87
#